data_AF-A0A6L4B3I6-F1
#
_entry.id   AF-A0A6L4B3I6-F1
#
_cell.length_a   1.000
_cell.length_b   1.000
_cell.length_c   1.000
_cell.angle_alpha   90.00
_cell.angle_beta   90.00
_cell.angle_gamma   90.00
#
_symmetry.space_group_name_H-M   'P 1'
#
loop_
_entity.id
_entity.type
_entity.pdbx_description
1 polymer ?
#
loop_
_entity_poly.entity_id
_entity_poly.type
_entity_poly.pdbx_seq_one_letter_code
_entity_poly.pdbx_strand_id
1 'polypeptide(L)'
;MRTVLLLVICFVAQIASTPRILAQWWGGCRDALGTPVLEYANPSLPDIAMATIVNGGPAIIYNPNVTLSVGSRTRRFFYFHECGHHALGQIVSRASIPFQAEQEADCWAAQTLVESGGFTAADLELVARDVSTSPGDWSHLPGPQRALNLLRCIGDDFESSETCRTVTVYEERTDWRIEPVVEQMPCQHPICYLYSGCWPAHAFDLITVQRQVPVTITVPVSRTVCD
;
A
#
# COMPACT_ATOMS: atom_id res chain seq x y z
N MET A 1 -70.06 7.62 31.02
CA MET A 1 -68.99 8.45 31.62
C MET A 1 -67.68 8.01 30.99
N ARG A 2 -66.96 8.92 30.34
CA ARG A 2 -65.80 8.65 29.48
C ARG A 2 -64.52 8.61 30.32
N THR A 3 -63.80 7.50 30.29
CA THR A 3 -62.47 7.35 30.89
C THR A 3 -61.44 7.98 29.95
N VAL A 4 -60.80 9.07 30.36
CA VAL A 4 -59.71 9.71 29.60
C VAL A 4 -58.39 9.10 30.04
N LEU A 5 -57.75 8.39 29.13
CA LEU A 5 -56.42 7.81 29.27
C LEU A 5 -55.37 8.92 29.02
N LEU A 6 -54.66 9.35 30.06
CA LEU A 6 -53.58 10.33 29.98
C LEU A 6 -52.27 9.61 29.61
N LEU A 7 -51.87 9.72 28.34
CA LEU A 7 -50.61 9.21 27.82
C LEU A 7 -49.54 10.29 28.02
N VAL A 8 -48.69 10.13 29.03
CA VAL A 8 -47.53 10.98 29.28
C VAL A 8 -46.41 10.54 28.32
N ILE A 9 -46.21 11.31 27.26
CA ILE A 9 -45.10 11.12 26.33
C ILE A 9 -43.87 11.81 26.93
N CYS A 10 -42.95 11.02 27.50
CA CYS A 10 -41.61 11.48 27.85
C CYS A 10 -40.82 11.74 26.55
N PHE A 11 -40.75 13.00 26.12
CA PHE A 11 -39.80 13.45 25.11
C PHE A 11 -38.39 13.43 25.72
N VAL A 12 -37.67 12.33 25.55
CA VAL A 12 -36.22 12.30 25.78
C VAL A 12 -35.59 13.07 24.62
N ALA A 13 -35.24 14.33 24.86
CA ALA A 13 -34.42 15.10 23.94
C ALA A 13 -33.05 14.41 23.83
N GLN A 14 -32.86 13.62 22.77
CA GLN A 14 -31.54 13.16 22.41
C GLN A 14 -30.74 14.38 21.96
N ILE A 15 -29.90 14.90 22.85
CA ILE A 15 -28.83 15.81 22.48
C ILE A 15 -27.90 14.97 21.63
N ALA A 16 -28.06 15.04 20.31
CA ALA A 16 -27.07 14.55 19.37
C ALA A 16 -25.82 15.40 19.59
N SER A 17 -24.94 14.93 20.48
CA SER A 17 -23.57 15.40 20.57
C SER A 17 -22.93 15.00 19.26
N THR A 18 -22.95 15.88 18.26
CA THR A 18 -22.09 15.70 17.10
C THR A 18 -20.68 15.64 17.67
N PRO A 19 -19.93 14.54 17.50
CA PRO A 19 -18.53 14.55 17.87
C PRO A 19 -17.92 15.68 17.05
N ARG A 20 -17.50 16.76 17.73
CA ARG A 20 -16.53 17.66 17.14
C ARG A 20 -15.33 16.77 16.91
N ILE A 21 -15.14 16.34 15.66
CA ILE A 21 -13.87 15.80 15.21
C ILE A 21 -12.90 16.97 15.39
N LEU A 22 -12.34 17.10 16.58
CA LEU A 22 -11.15 17.89 16.78
C LEU A 22 -10.16 17.29 15.79
N ALA A 23 -9.61 18.13 14.91
CA ALA A 23 -8.56 17.72 14.00
C ALA A 23 -7.50 17.00 14.84
N GLN A 24 -7.45 15.67 14.74
CA GLN A 24 -6.59 14.85 15.58
C GLN A 24 -5.14 15.20 15.23
N TRP A 25 -4.48 15.91 16.14
CA TRP A 25 -3.05 16.14 16.18
C TRP A 25 -2.47 15.09 17.14
N TRP A 26 -1.41 14.41 16.71
CA TRP A 26 -1.03 13.09 17.25
C TRP A 26 -0.35 13.15 18.62
N GLY A 27 0.20 14.29 19.05
CA GLY A 27 0.99 14.37 20.28
C GLY A 27 2.32 13.60 20.19
N GLY A 28 3.19 13.84 21.16
CA GLY A 28 4.40 13.02 21.37
C GLY A 28 5.67 13.49 20.65
N CYS A 29 5.59 14.60 19.95
CA CYS A 29 6.73 15.29 19.37
C CYS A 29 7.75 15.73 20.45
N ARG A 30 9.03 15.61 20.14
CA ARG A 30 10.14 16.05 21.00
C ARG A 30 11.16 16.84 20.20
N ASP A 31 11.78 17.83 20.83
CA ASP A 31 12.89 18.56 20.24
C ASP A 31 14.21 17.77 20.28
N ALA A 32 15.27 18.34 19.72
CA ALA A 32 16.62 17.76 19.72
C ALA A 32 17.19 17.45 21.11
N LEU A 33 16.66 18.06 22.18
CA LEU A 33 17.06 17.82 23.57
C LEU A 33 16.11 16.83 24.29
N GLY A 34 15.10 16.31 23.60
CA GLY A 34 14.09 15.41 24.15
C GLY A 34 12.95 16.13 24.89
N THR A 35 12.90 17.46 24.85
CA THR A 35 11.84 18.27 25.46
C THR A 35 10.53 18.05 24.70
N PRO A 36 9.41 17.78 25.39
CA PRO A 36 8.10 17.69 24.73
C PRO A 36 7.75 19.00 24.01
N VAL A 37 7.30 18.89 22.76
CA VAL A 37 6.81 20.01 21.97
C VAL A 37 5.31 20.20 22.26
N LEU A 38 4.93 21.42 22.63
CA LEU A 38 3.53 21.76 22.92
C LEU A 38 2.76 22.09 21.64
N GLU A 39 1.44 21.91 21.64
CA GLU A 39 0.62 22.03 20.44
C GLU A 39 -0.52 23.02 20.68
N TYR A 40 -0.70 23.99 19.78
CA TYR A 40 -1.71 25.04 19.90
C TYR A 40 -2.52 25.20 18.62
N ALA A 41 -3.85 25.16 18.73
CA ALA A 41 -4.73 25.47 17.61
C ALA A 41 -4.84 26.99 17.42
N ASN A 42 -4.59 27.47 16.20
CA ASN A 42 -4.81 28.85 15.79
C ASN A 42 -5.53 28.91 14.42
N PRO A 43 -6.86 29.13 14.40
CA PRO A 43 -7.63 29.24 13.16
C PRO A 43 -7.21 30.39 12.24
N SER A 44 -6.47 31.37 12.74
CA SER A 44 -6.01 32.55 12.00
C SER A 44 -4.59 32.42 11.46
N LEU A 45 -3.90 31.30 11.70
CA LEU A 45 -2.60 31.02 11.09
C LEU A 45 -2.79 30.93 9.55
N PRO A 46 -2.04 31.66 8.73
CA PRO A 46 -2.19 31.62 7.26
C PRO A 46 -1.59 30.38 6.61
N ASP A 47 -1.20 29.38 7.41
CA ASP A 47 -0.56 28.13 7.01
C ASP A 47 -1.22 26.92 7.69
N ILE A 48 -0.88 25.71 7.27
CA ILE A 48 -1.37 24.47 7.86
C ILE A 48 -0.82 24.25 9.28
N ALA A 49 0.47 24.49 9.48
CA ALA A 49 1.16 24.42 10.76
C ALA A 49 2.46 25.22 10.74
N MET A 50 3.04 25.46 11.92
CA MET A 50 4.29 26.19 12.10
C MET A 50 4.98 25.76 13.39
N ALA A 51 6.19 25.26 13.27
CA ALA A 51 7.11 25.01 14.38
C ALA A 51 7.70 26.33 14.90
N THR A 52 7.65 26.54 16.22
CA THR A 52 8.02 27.82 16.85
C THR A 52 8.38 27.64 18.33
N ILE A 53 8.67 28.74 19.02
CA ILE A 53 8.90 28.78 20.47
C ILE A 53 7.84 29.66 21.11
N VAL A 54 7.13 29.13 22.11
CA VAL A 54 6.12 29.86 22.89
C VAL A 54 6.57 29.86 24.35
N ASN A 55 6.70 31.04 24.95
CA ASN A 55 7.13 31.23 26.34
C ASN A 55 8.45 30.51 26.67
N GLY A 56 9.38 30.43 25.71
CA GLY A 56 10.68 29.78 25.87
C GLY A 56 10.67 28.25 25.73
N GLY A 57 9.52 27.64 25.42
CA GLY A 57 9.41 26.20 25.15
C GLY A 57 9.10 25.90 23.68
N PRO A 58 9.51 24.72 23.16
CA PRO A 58 9.21 24.33 21.79
C PRO A 58 7.72 24.09 21.62
N ALA A 59 7.16 24.60 20.52
CA ALA A 59 5.74 24.52 20.23
C ALA A 59 5.46 24.36 18.74
N ILE A 60 4.29 23.83 18.43
CA ILE A 60 3.71 23.84 17.09
C ILE A 60 2.36 24.53 17.16
N ILE A 61 2.16 25.49 16.26
CA ILE A 61 0.89 26.16 16.07
C ILE A 61 0.28 25.61 14.79
N TYR A 62 -0.96 25.12 14.81
CA TYR A 62 -1.62 24.56 13.64
C TYR A 62 -2.95 25.24 13.33
N ASN A 63 -3.32 25.31 12.05
CA ASN A 63 -4.63 25.81 11.65
C ASN A 63 -5.65 24.66 11.56
N PRO A 64 -6.65 24.57 12.46
CA PRO A 64 -7.67 23.54 12.38
C PRO A 64 -8.49 23.58 11.08
N ASN A 65 -8.67 24.76 10.47
CA ASN A 65 -9.45 24.88 9.23
C ASN A 65 -8.71 24.29 8.02
N VAL A 66 -7.40 24.55 7.92
CA VAL A 66 -6.54 24.05 6.83
C VAL A 66 -6.23 22.57 7.03
N THR A 67 -5.94 22.15 8.25
CA THR A 67 -5.69 20.72 8.54
C THR A 67 -6.92 19.86 8.22
N LEU A 68 -8.14 20.38 8.39
CA LEU A 68 -9.38 19.68 8.03
C LEU A 68 -9.63 19.64 6.51
N SER A 69 -9.04 20.52 5.71
CA SER A 69 -9.23 20.54 4.25
C SER A 69 -8.31 19.59 3.48
N VAL A 70 -7.30 19.01 4.13
CA VAL A 70 -6.38 18.03 3.53
C VAL A 70 -6.68 16.60 4.00
N GLY A 71 -6.22 15.62 3.21
CA GLY A 71 -6.32 14.20 3.55
C GLY A 71 -5.64 13.87 4.89
N SER A 72 -6.08 12.80 5.56
CA SER A 72 -5.55 12.39 6.87
C SER A 72 -4.05 12.05 6.82
N ARG A 73 -3.57 11.45 5.72
CA ARG A 73 -2.16 11.19 5.46
C ARG A 73 -1.36 12.49 5.35
N THR A 74 -1.83 13.43 4.54
CA THR A 74 -1.20 14.74 4.35
C THR A 74 -1.17 15.55 5.65
N ARG A 75 -2.25 15.54 6.44
CA ARG A 75 -2.27 16.14 7.78
C ARG A 75 -1.18 15.54 8.68
N ARG A 76 -1.04 14.21 8.66
CA ARG A 76 -0.04 13.51 9.47
C ARG A 76 1.37 13.81 9.01
N PHE A 77 1.59 13.91 7.69
CA PHE A 77 2.85 14.33 7.13
C PHE A 77 3.26 15.72 7.65
N PHE A 78 2.38 16.72 7.55
CA PHE A 78 2.69 18.07 8.05
C PHE A 78 2.93 18.10 9.57
N TYR A 79 2.22 17.29 10.37
CA TYR A 79 2.55 17.13 11.79
C TYR A 79 4.01 16.70 12.00
N PHE A 80 4.44 15.65 11.27
CA PHE A 80 5.81 15.14 11.38
C PHE A 80 6.84 16.09 10.76
N HIS A 81 6.48 16.87 9.75
CA HIS A 81 7.32 17.94 9.19
C HIS A 81 7.65 18.97 10.27
N GLU A 82 6.65 19.48 10.99
CA GLU A 82 6.89 20.42 12.09
C GLU A 82 7.72 19.79 13.22
N CYS A 83 7.52 18.50 13.47
CA CYS A 83 8.38 17.75 14.39
C CYS A 83 9.81 17.63 13.91
N GLY A 84 10.04 17.47 12.61
CA GLY A 84 11.37 17.45 12.02
C GLY A 84 12.13 18.73 12.34
N HIS A 85 11.48 19.89 12.22
CA HIS A 85 12.11 21.16 12.60
C HIS A 85 12.56 21.20 14.06
N HIS A 86 11.77 20.66 14.98
CA HIS A 86 12.14 20.57 16.40
C HIS A 86 13.23 19.53 16.66
N ALA A 87 13.08 18.32 16.11
CA ALA A 87 13.98 17.20 16.30
C ALA A 87 15.37 17.48 15.72
N LEU A 88 15.44 18.23 14.62
CA LEU A 88 16.70 18.66 13.98
C LEU A 88 17.26 19.98 14.57
N GLY A 89 16.59 20.56 15.58
CA GLY A 89 17.04 21.79 16.24
C GLY A 89 16.98 23.04 15.35
N GLN A 90 16.16 23.03 14.31
CA GLN A 90 16.09 24.10 13.30
C GLN A 90 15.35 25.36 13.80
N ILE A 91 14.63 25.25 14.92
CA ILE A 91 13.83 26.34 15.53
C ILE A 91 14.58 27.14 16.60
N VAL A 92 15.70 26.63 17.13
CA VAL A 92 16.34 27.18 18.35
C VAL A 92 17.04 28.54 18.14
N SER A 93 17.32 28.95 16.90
CA SER A 93 18.15 30.14 16.65
C SER A 93 17.79 30.98 15.41
N ARG A 94 16.66 30.72 14.75
CA ARG A 94 16.42 31.27 13.41
C ARG A 94 15.13 32.08 13.33
N ALA A 95 15.24 33.29 12.79
CA ALA A 95 14.10 34.14 12.41
C ALA A 95 13.41 33.66 11.11
N SER A 96 14.09 32.81 10.33
CA SER A 96 13.57 32.19 9.10
C SER A 96 14.21 30.82 8.93
N ILE A 97 13.41 29.82 8.53
CA ILE A 97 13.90 28.49 8.20
C ILE A 97 14.40 28.53 6.74
N PRO A 98 15.65 28.16 6.44
CA PRO A 98 16.16 28.12 5.07
C PRO A 98 15.57 26.93 4.31
N PHE A 99 15.46 27.03 2.98
CA PHE A 99 14.93 25.94 2.14
C PHE A 99 15.63 24.58 2.32
N GLN A 100 16.92 24.58 2.69
CA GLN A 100 17.61 23.33 3.03
C GLN A 100 17.04 22.68 4.31
N ALA A 101 16.69 23.48 5.32
CA ALA A 101 16.10 22.97 6.54
C ALA A 101 14.66 22.47 6.33
N GLU A 102 13.88 23.13 5.48
CA GLU A 102 12.57 22.65 5.00
C GLU A 102 12.68 21.25 4.38
N GLN A 103 13.65 21.08 3.47
CA GLN A 103 13.95 19.81 2.83
C GLN A 103 14.37 18.72 3.82
N GLU A 104 15.21 19.06 4.80
CA GLU A 104 15.65 18.13 5.85
C GLU A 104 14.47 17.71 6.74
N ALA A 105 13.57 18.62 7.06
CA ALA A 105 12.35 18.34 7.83
C ALA A 105 11.37 17.44 7.04
N ASP A 106 11.18 17.68 5.74
CA ASP A 106 10.41 16.80 4.86
C ASP A 106 10.97 15.37 4.88
N CYS A 107 12.29 15.21 4.77
CA CYS A 107 12.92 13.89 4.79
C CYS A 107 12.81 13.22 6.15
N TRP A 108 13.04 13.95 7.23
CA TRP A 108 12.88 13.43 8.58
C TRP A 108 11.43 12.94 8.80
N ALA A 109 10.44 13.70 8.34
CA ALA A 109 9.04 13.34 8.45
C ALA A 109 8.71 12.07 7.67
N ALA A 110 9.14 11.98 6.41
CA ALA A 110 8.90 10.82 5.56
C ALA A 110 9.53 9.55 6.15
N GLN A 111 10.79 9.61 6.56
CA GLN A 111 11.51 8.49 7.18
C GLN A 111 10.84 8.06 8.49
N THR A 112 10.56 9.00 9.39
CA THR A 112 9.96 8.69 10.70
C THR A 112 8.57 8.05 10.56
N LEU A 113 7.76 8.55 9.61
CA LEU A 113 6.43 8.01 9.36
C LEU A 113 6.45 6.56 8.87
N VAL A 114 7.44 6.27 8.03
CA VAL A 114 7.65 4.96 7.45
C VAL A 114 8.24 3.99 8.49
N GLU A 115 9.30 4.39 9.20
CA GLU A 115 9.95 3.60 10.25
C GLU A 115 9.01 3.27 11.42
N SER A 116 8.10 4.18 11.76
CA SER A 116 7.08 3.95 12.79
C SER A 116 5.96 2.99 12.36
N GLY A 117 6.00 2.45 11.14
CA GLY A 117 5.02 1.52 10.58
C GLY A 117 3.66 2.17 10.28
N GLY A 118 3.57 3.51 10.34
CA GLY A 118 2.34 4.25 10.12
C GLY A 118 2.07 4.61 8.65
N PHE A 119 3.10 4.53 7.80
CA PHE A 119 3.06 4.90 6.39
C PHE A 119 3.76 3.86 5.50
N THR A 120 3.20 3.67 4.32
CA THR A 120 3.81 2.96 3.19
C THR A 120 4.37 3.94 2.16
N ALA A 121 5.16 3.46 1.20
CA ALA A 121 5.59 4.26 0.05
C ALA A 121 4.37 4.84 -0.73
N ALA A 122 3.33 4.03 -0.93
CA ALA A 122 2.08 4.47 -1.57
C ALA A 122 1.37 5.59 -0.78
N ASP A 123 1.42 5.57 0.56
CA ASP A 123 0.89 6.68 1.37
C ASP A 123 1.69 7.98 1.15
N LEU A 124 3.01 7.89 0.97
CA LEU A 124 3.85 9.05 0.65
C LEU A 124 3.62 9.58 -0.76
N GLU A 125 3.30 8.72 -1.73
CA GLU A 125 2.88 9.16 -3.07
C GLU A 125 1.57 9.96 -3.03
N LEU A 126 0.62 9.57 -2.17
CA LEU A 126 -0.60 10.33 -1.95
C LEU A 126 -0.29 11.71 -1.36
N VAL A 127 0.60 11.77 -0.37
CA VAL A 127 1.07 13.05 0.18
C VAL A 127 1.76 13.89 -0.89
N ALA A 128 2.67 13.30 -1.68
CA ALA A 128 3.38 13.98 -2.76
C ALA A 128 2.39 14.59 -3.77
N ARG A 129 1.33 13.86 -4.13
CA ARG A 129 0.26 14.36 -4.99
C ARG A 129 -0.47 15.55 -4.36
N ASP A 130 -0.86 15.44 -3.09
CA ASP A 130 -1.58 16.50 -2.38
C ASP A 130 -0.75 17.78 -2.25
N VAL A 131 0.55 17.65 -1.97
CA VAL A 131 1.44 18.83 -1.83
C VAL A 131 1.87 19.41 -3.17
N SER A 132 1.81 18.63 -4.27
CA SER A 132 2.32 19.04 -5.59
C SER A 132 1.67 20.32 -6.14
N THR A 133 0.44 20.62 -5.72
CA THR A 133 -0.30 21.82 -6.16
C THR A 133 -0.08 23.04 -5.28
N SER A 134 0.71 22.92 -4.21
CA SER A 134 1.02 24.05 -3.33
C SER A 134 1.96 25.03 -4.02
N PRO A 135 1.64 26.34 -4.05
CA PRO A 135 2.47 27.34 -4.72
C PRO A 135 3.85 27.55 -4.06
N GLY A 136 3.97 27.23 -2.76
CA GLY A 136 5.13 27.63 -1.94
C GLY A 136 5.22 29.14 -1.71
N ASP A 137 6.24 29.57 -0.98
CA ASP A 137 6.52 31.00 -0.74
C ASP A 137 8.02 31.22 -0.46
N TRP A 138 8.37 32.39 0.09
CA TRP A 138 9.75 32.76 0.38
C TRP A 138 10.38 31.99 1.56
N SER A 139 9.56 31.33 2.38
CA SER A 139 9.94 30.49 3.51
C SER A 139 9.72 29.00 3.25
N HIS A 140 8.82 28.64 2.33
CA HIS A 140 8.41 27.26 2.08
C HIS A 140 8.68 26.82 0.64
N LEU A 141 9.23 25.61 0.48
CA LEU A 141 9.47 25.03 -0.85
C LEU A 141 8.18 24.94 -1.67
N PRO A 142 8.22 25.24 -2.99
CA PRO A 142 7.11 24.97 -3.90
C PRO A 142 6.67 23.51 -3.84
N GLY A 143 5.37 23.30 -3.94
CA GLY A 143 4.73 21.99 -3.90
C GLY A 143 5.33 20.94 -4.84
N PRO A 144 5.59 21.25 -6.13
CA PRO A 144 6.19 20.29 -7.04
C PRO A 144 7.60 19.85 -6.60
N GLN A 145 8.39 20.78 -6.06
CA GLN A 145 9.72 20.48 -5.54
C GLN A 145 9.61 19.57 -4.31
N ARG A 146 8.69 19.89 -3.39
CA ARG A 146 8.40 19.08 -2.20
C ARG A 146 7.98 17.65 -2.56
N ALA A 147 7.11 17.49 -3.55
CA ALA A 147 6.65 16.18 -4.01
C ALA A 147 7.81 15.30 -4.53
N LEU A 148 8.71 15.86 -5.35
CA LEU A 148 9.90 15.15 -5.85
C LEU A 148 10.85 14.78 -4.72
N ASN A 149 10.98 15.68 -3.75
CA ASN A 149 11.88 15.52 -2.63
C ASN A 149 11.42 14.42 -1.68
N LEU A 150 10.12 14.33 -1.40
CA LEU A 150 9.56 13.30 -0.51
C LEU A 150 9.88 11.88 -0.97
N LEU A 151 9.73 11.61 -2.27
CA LEU A 151 10.02 10.29 -2.82
C LEU A 151 11.51 9.94 -2.77
N ARG A 152 12.41 10.95 -2.83
CA ARG A 152 13.85 10.74 -2.69
C ARG A 152 14.28 10.47 -1.25
N CYS A 153 13.56 10.98 -0.27
CA CYS A 153 13.93 10.90 1.15
C CYS A 153 13.88 9.46 1.71
N ILE A 154 13.06 8.59 1.11
CA ILE A 154 12.90 7.19 1.54
C ILE A 154 13.81 6.21 0.79
N GLY A 155 14.59 6.69 -0.19
CA GLY A 155 15.52 5.89 -0.99
C GLY A 155 14.87 4.82 -1.87
N ASP A 156 15.67 4.18 -2.72
CA ASP A 156 15.27 2.99 -3.52
C ASP A 156 14.91 1.78 -2.62
N ASP A 157 15.29 1.84 -1.33
CA ASP A 157 15.01 0.81 -0.34
C ASP A 157 13.51 0.69 0.00
N PHE A 158 12.70 1.74 -0.24
CA PHE A 158 11.26 1.71 0.03
C PHE A 158 10.37 1.43 -1.18
N GLU A 159 10.91 1.52 -2.40
CA GLU A 159 10.27 0.98 -3.62
C GLU A 159 10.36 -0.57 -3.66
N SER A 160 11.11 -1.18 -2.74
CA SER A 160 11.36 -2.63 -2.66
C SER A 160 10.83 -3.31 -1.38
N SER A 161 9.88 -2.71 -0.67
CA SER A 161 9.16 -3.41 0.42
C SER A 161 8.25 -4.55 -0.08
N GLU A 162 8.27 -4.86 -1.37
CA GLU A 162 8.06 -6.22 -1.82
C GLU A 162 9.44 -6.80 -2.11
N THR A 163 9.95 -7.65 -1.21
CA THR A 163 11.16 -8.44 -1.52
C THR A 163 10.79 -9.50 -2.55
N CYS A 164 10.65 -9.07 -3.79
CA CYS A 164 10.36 -9.94 -4.90
C CYS A 164 11.57 -10.84 -5.14
N ARG A 165 11.43 -12.12 -4.84
CA ARG A 165 12.42 -13.14 -5.16
C ARG A 165 11.91 -14.02 -6.29
N THR A 166 12.80 -14.30 -7.24
CA THR A 166 12.53 -15.31 -8.26
C THR A 166 12.65 -16.68 -7.60
N VAL A 167 11.54 -17.41 -7.55
CA VAL A 167 11.50 -18.80 -7.12
C VAL A 167 11.29 -19.71 -8.33
N THR A 168 11.95 -20.84 -8.33
CA THR A 168 11.63 -21.93 -9.25
C THR A 168 10.46 -22.71 -8.67
N VAL A 169 9.32 -22.66 -9.34
CA VAL A 169 8.18 -23.51 -9.02
C VAL A 169 8.06 -24.61 -10.07
N TYR A 170 7.54 -25.75 -9.66
CA TYR A 170 7.33 -26.89 -10.53
C TYR A 170 5.86 -26.91 -10.96
N GLU A 171 5.62 -26.84 -12.27
CA GLU A 171 4.28 -26.85 -12.84
C GLU A 171 4.05 -28.10 -13.68
N GLU A 172 2.85 -28.66 -13.58
CA GLU A 172 2.41 -29.74 -14.46
C GLU A 172 2.08 -29.18 -15.84
N ARG A 173 2.68 -29.76 -16.86
CA ARG A 173 2.45 -29.42 -18.25
C ARG A 173 2.15 -30.71 -19.03
N THR A 174 1.12 -30.66 -19.87
CA THR A 174 0.87 -31.73 -20.85
C THR A 174 1.88 -31.62 -21.99
N ASP A 175 2.62 -32.69 -22.20
CA ASP A 175 3.53 -32.89 -23.33
C ASP A 175 2.98 -34.01 -24.22
N TRP A 176 3.16 -33.92 -25.54
CA TRP A 176 2.68 -34.93 -26.47
C TRP A 176 3.84 -35.82 -26.89
N ARG A 177 3.78 -37.09 -26.51
CA ARG A 177 4.83 -38.07 -26.80
C ARG A 177 4.31 -39.14 -27.73
N ILE A 178 5.20 -39.63 -28.59
CA ILE A 178 4.90 -40.78 -29.44
C ILE A 178 5.24 -42.02 -28.61
N GLU A 179 4.21 -42.79 -28.27
CA GLU A 179 4.37 -44.06 -27.53
C GLU A 179 3.82 -45.24 -28.35
N PRO A 180 4.44 -46.43 -28.22
CA PRO A 180 3.92 -47.66 -28.82
C PRO A 180 2.65 -48.10 -28.08
N VAL A 181 1.52 -48.11 -28.78
CA VAL A 181 0.24 -48.60 -28.26
C VAL A 181 -0.12 -49.90 -28.98
N VAL A 182 -0.54 -50.91 -28.23
CA VAL A 182 -1.05 -52.16 -28.79
C VAL A 182 -2.51 -51.95 -29.20
N GLU A 183 -2.80 -52.14 -30.48
CA GLU A 183 -4.14 -52.02 -31.04
C GLU A 183 -4.61 -53.37 -31.61
N GLN A 184 -5.92 -53.62 -31.48
CA GLN A 184 -6.58 -54.76 -32.09
C GLN A 184 -7.06 -54.38 -33.49
N MET A 185 -6.70 -55.18 -34.48
CA MET A 185 -7.22 -55.04 -35.85
C MET A 185 -7.81 -56.36 -36.33
N PRO A 186 -8.71 -56.36 -37.34
CA PRO A 186 -9.23 -57.60 -37.91
C PRO A 186 -8.10 -58.52 -38.40
N CYS A 187 -8.25 -59.83 -38.16
CA CYS A 187 -7.27 -60.85 -38.55
C CYS A 187 -6.89 -60.70 -40.03
N GLN A 188 -5.60 -60.53 -40.31
CA GLN A 188 -5.05 -60.37 -41.66
C GLN A 188 -4.59 -61.69 -42.29
N HIS A 189 -4.65 -62.80 -41.56
CA HIS A 189 -4.22 -64.13 -42.01
C HIS A 189 -5.32 -65.17 -41.80
N PRO A 190 -6.26 -65.30 -42.76
CA PRO A 190 -7.29 -66.32 -42.69
C PRO A 190 -6.72 -67.72 -42.95
N ILE A 191 -7.28 -68.72 -42.27
CA ILE A 191 -7.03 -70.13 -42.56
C ILE A 191 -8.07 -70.59 -43.59
N CYS A 192 -7.59 -71.11 -44.72
CA CYS A 192 -8.44 -71.55 -45.82
C CYS A 192 -8.43 -73.07 -45.96
N TYR A 193 -9.61 -73.66 -46.13
CA TYR A 193 -9.79 -75.08 -46.42
C TYR A 193 -10.42 -75.26 -47.80
N LEU A 194 -9.99 -76.30 -48.52
CA LEU A 194 -10.30 -76.53 -49.94
C LEU A 194 -11.81 -76.53 -50.28
N TYR A 195 -12.68 -76.86 -49.31
CA TYR A 195 -14.14 -76.96 -49.52
C TYR A 195 -14.99 -76.15 -48.54
N SER A 196 -14.39 -75.54 -47.52
CA SER A 196 -15.12 -74.85 -46.44
C SER A 196 -14.91 -73.33 -46.42
N GLY A 197 -14.21 -72.80 -47.42
CA GLY A 197 -13.86 -71.39 -47.51
C GLY A 197 -12.74 -70.99 -46.56
N CYS A 198 -12.57 -69.68 -46.39
CA CYS A 198 -11.57 -69.08 -45.52
C CYS A 198 -12.24 -68.50 -44.28
N TRP A 199 -11.66 -68.77 -43.12
CA TRP A 199 -12.12 -68.25 -41.84
C TRP A 199 -10.95 -67.57 -41.13
N PRO A 200 -11.19 -66.47 -40.39
CA PRO A 200 -10.13 -65.84 -39.61
C PRO A 200 -9.60 -66.84 -38.57
N ALA A 201 -8.27 -66.94 -38.44
CA ALA A 201 -7.62 -67.87 -37.53
C ALA A 201 -7.97 -67.59 -36.05
N HIS A 202 -8.19 -66.30 -35.76
CA HIS A 202 -8.59 -65.72 -34.47
C HIS A 202 -9.35 -64.42 -34.77
N ALA A 203 -10.03 -63.88 -33.77
CA ALA A 203 -10.89 -62.71 -33.97
C ALA A 203 -10.11 -61.44 -34.40
N PHE A 204 -8.90 -61.23 -33.84
CA PHE A 204 -8.11 -60.02 -34.04
C PHE A 204 -6.61 -60.33 -34.08
N ASP A 205 -5.85 -59.45 -34.72
CA ASP A 205 -4.40 -59.32 -34.58
C ASP A 205 -4.06 -58.22 -33.59
N LEU A 206 -2.96 -58.41 -32.86
CA LEU A 206 -2.35 -57.38 -32.02
C LEU A 206 -1.18 -56.77 -32.77
N ILE A 207 -1.30 -55.50 -33.14
CA ILE A 207 -0.21 -54.74 -33.74
C ILE A 207 0.23 -53.64 -32.77
N THR A 208 1.50 -53.26 -32.84
CA THR A 208 2.02 -52.11 -32.10
C THR A 208 2.11 -50.92 -33.05
N VAL A 209 1.34 -49.88 -32.78
CA VAL A 209 1.34 -48.63 -33.56
C VAL A 209 1.93 -47.48 -32.74
N GLN A 210 2.58 -46.54 -33.42
CA GLN A 210 3.11 -45.34 -32.79
C GLN A 210 1.99 -44.30 -32.71
N ARG A 211 1.56 -43.93 -31.50
CA ARG A 211 0.47 -42.99 -31.28
C ARG A 211 0.93 -41.81 -30.43
N GLN A 212 0.48 -40.61 -30.79
CA GLN A 212 0.65 -39.44 -29.93
C GLN A 212 -0.27 -39.56 -28.72
N VAL A 213 0.31 -39.64 -27.54
CA VAL A 213 -0.39 -39.69 -26.26
C VAL A 213 0.00 -38.48 -25.40
N PRO A 214 -0.95 -37.88 -24.67
CA PRO A 214 -0.64 -36.80 -23.75
C PRO A 214 0.00 -37.37 -22.49
N VAL A 215 1.16 -36.86 -22.12
CA VAL A 215 1.90 -37.22 -20.90
C VAL A 215 2.02 -35.99 -20.02
N THR A 216 1.65 -36.12 -18.75
CA THR A 216 1.87 -35.05 -17.77
C THR A 216 3.33 -35.06 -17.34
N ILE A 217 4.02 -33.95 -17.55
CA ILE A 217 5.40 -33.74 -17.10
C ILE A 217 5.45 -32.58 -16.12
N THR A 218 6.38 -32.63 -15.18
CA THR A 218 6.65 -31.53 -14.25
C THR A 218 7.82 -30.71 -14.77
N VAL A 219 7.60 -29.42 -15.03
CA VAL A 219 8.63 -28.52 -15.55
C VAL A 219 8.95 -27.40 -14.55
N PRO A 220 10.23 -27.04 -14.36
CA PRO A 220 10.59 -25.89 -13.56
C PRO A 220 10.25 -24.61 -14.33
N VAL A 221 9.54 -23.69 -13.68
CA VAL A 221 9.27 -22.35 -14.20
C VAL A 221 9.68 -21.30 -13.18
N SER A 222 10.27 -20.23 -13.67
CA SER A 222 10.63 -19.08 -12.85
C SER A 222 9.39 -18.24 -12.61
N ARG A 223 9.02 -18.05 -11.35
CA ARG A 223 7.99 -17.11 -10.94
C ARG A 223 8.58 -16.09 -9.97
N THR A 224 8.18 -14.84 -10.12
CA THR A 224 8.46 -13.80 -9.14
C THR A 224 7.43 -13.92 -8.03
N VAL A 225 7.89 -14.09 -6.79
CA VAL A 225 7.05 -14.05 -5.59
C VAL A 225 7.51 -12.88 -4.76
N CYS A 226 6.57 -12.01 -4.41
CA CYS A 226 6.77 -10.81 -3.63
C CYS A 226 6.10 -11.05 -2.27
N ASP A 227 6.85 -10.80 -1.19
CA ASP A 227 6.40 -10.96 0.20
C ASP A 227 5.46 -9.82 0.64
#